data_AF-E8U9B9-F1
#
_entry.id   AF-E8U9B9-F1
#
_cell.length_a   1.000
_cell.length_b   1.000
_cell.length_c   1.000
_cell.angle_alpha   90.00
_cell.angle_beta   90.00
_cell.angle_gamma   90.00
#
_symmetry.space_group_name_H-M   'P 1'
#
loop_
_entity.id
_entity.type
_entity.pdbx_description
1 polymer ?
#
loop_
_entity_poly.entity_id
_entity_poly.type
_entity_poly.pdbx_seq_one_letter_code
_entity_poly.pdbx_strand_id
1 'polypeptide(L)'
;MTFDEKRSATAATPGHLPHLPVPAKPVAQADATRVQVRAPAPTLNPNGPADDAARALHRVVEQQTRQTPTTGSPATLLLGVEAAASMRLGSTRHLVHDEGWLSGPKYASLDGAEGALGGMLRQLKTAGRLDGALKAYARLYGKQFTAVLGERVRDVNVRQRLLKLLPPLIPAEQLTMDSFLEQLSVGYVYLNDTAEQLQGKSSDGRRGSSPKNVLETFGYRAGAPVSGKWGFQMRVFYPIPGKAKWPNPIVAFRGTEGISFDIKGKPEGTTDTVIGDMSPKGVGYNQYDPNRALIQRNMDAAAKHGDLIITGHSLGGALAQIAAVEYRAQTRAVVTFQSPGIDEDDTALVEAYNRAHPTDPLLSRHYRIDGDAVPTAGEEHLPGQIYYFDRVQRARGSTAPFKSELSYDSADLTRATAGHVIPMLSTYVRGMGVTQGLLGEIARDGLRDENSLGDDAKDVQVVFGGQYGTAQDPRLQLEKKRTTTAVKGMDMISAYTDVYYDQIAYNTLLATVERRVPRYASAQAFMAAMRTYLDGFAEGQQRLPLTANDRALGQQLQLPMFTRDYAHPIPTGMGMPTYPMMDSKWADMQEQGVTISQAAALRVAAELGRIWTAWHPEGAK
;
A
#
# COMPACT_ATOMS: atom_id res chain seq x y z
N MET A 1 52.71 -23.41 -17.40
CA MET A 1 53.27 -24.33 -16.38
C MET A 1 52.12 -25.15 -15.84
N THR A 2 52.00 -26.36 -16.37
CA THR A 2 51.11 -27.43 -15.96
C THR A 2 51.71 -28.18 -14.78
N PHE A 3 50.91 -28.54 -13.78
CA PHE A 3 51.09 -29.80 -13.06
C PHE A 3 49.74 -30.37 -12.65
N ASP A 4 49.54 -31.58 -13.15
CA ASP A 4 48.49 -32.56 -12.91
C ASP A 4 49.07 -33.53 -11.87
N GLU A 5 48.31 -33.97 -10.87
CA GLU A 5 48.47 -35.33 -10.34
C GLU A 5 47.33 -35.78 -9.41
N LYS A 6 46.75 -36.91 -9.79
CA LYS A 6 45.87 -37.79 -9.00
C LYS A 6 46.64 -38.47 -7.87
N ARG A 7 45.95 -38.81 -6.78
CA ARG A 7 46.02 -40.16 -6.16
C ARG A 7 44.90 -40.42 -5.14
N SER A 8 44.37 -41.64 -5.24
CA SER A 8 43.39 -42.33 -4.38
C SER A 8 44.03 -42.96 -3.14
N ALA A 9 43.26 -43.14 -2.04
CA ALA A 9 43.10 -44.42 -1.32
C ALA A 9 42.30 -44.29 0.01
N THR A 10 41.14 -44.94 0.03
CA THR A 10 40.54 -45.84 1.05
C THR A 10 40.73 -45.70 2.58
N ALA A 11 39.56 -45.81 3.24
CA ALA A 11 39.19 -46.61 4.43
C ALA A 11 39.27 -46.00 5.85
N ALA A 12 38.10 -45.84 6.49
CA ALA A 12 37.76 -46.47 7.77
C ALA A 12 36.29 -46.20 8.17
N THR A 13 35.54 -47.28 8.42
CA THR A 13 34.19 -47.33 9.01
C THR A 13 34.25 -47.08 10.52
N PRO A 14 33.16 -46.57 11.15
CA PRO A 14 32.66 -47.32 12.31
C PRO A 14 31.14 -47.32 12.48
N GLY A 15 30.62 -48.50 12.89
CA GLY A 15 29.68 -48.59 14.01
C GLY A 15 28.18 -48.48 13.71
N HIS A 16 27.55 -49.61 13.39
CA HIS A 16 26.11 -49.81 13.58
C HIS A 16 25.76 -49.98 15.07
N LEU A 17 24.72 -49.28 15.52
CA LEU A 17 23.90 -49.64 16.69
C LEU A 17 22.48 -49.99 16.19
N PRO A 18 21.85 -51.09 16.65
CA PRO A 18 20.52 -51.48 16.20
C PRO A 18 19.44 -50.74 17.00
N HIS A 19 18.56 -50.01 16.31
CA HIS A 19 17.29 -49.55 16.88
C HIS A 19 16.21 -50.61 16.68
N LEU A 20 15.61 -51.02 17.80
CA LEU A 20 14.47 -51.92 17.91
C LEU A 20 13.21 -51.29 17.25
N PRO A 21 12.37 -52.08 16.56
CA PRO A 21 11.09 -51.60 16.03
C PRO A 21 10.03 -51.53 17.13
N VAL A 22 9.43 -50.35 17.31
CA VAL A 22 8.20 -50.17 18.09
C VAL A 22 7.01 -50.52 17.19
N PRO A 23 6.07 -51.40 17.60
CA PRO A 23 4.92 -51.75 16.77
C PRO A 23 3.90 -50.60 16.75
N ALA A 24 3.61 -50.10 15.55
CA ALA A 24 2.50 -49.18 15.30
C ALA A 24 1.16 -49.92 15.48
N LYS A 25 0.30 -49.41 16.37
CA LYS A 25 -1.12 -49.80 16.43
C LYS A 25 -1.84 -49.26 15.18
N PRO A 26 -2.71 -50.06 14.53
CA PRO A 26 -3.52 -49.57 13.42
C PRO A 26 -4.62 -48.65 13.97
N VAL A 27 -4.58 -47.38 13.57
CA VAL A 27 -5.73 -46.47 13.72
C VAL A 27 -6.65 -46.74 12.54
N ALA A 28 -7.85 -47.25 12.82
CA ALA A 28 -8.88 -47.46 11.82
C ALA A 28 -9.26 -46.11 11.16
N GLN A 29 -9.00 -45.99 9.86
CA GLN A 29 -9.60 -44.95 9.03
C GLN A 29 -11.08 -45.31 8.85
N ALA A 30 -11.95 -44.54 9.50
CA ALA A 30 -13.38 -44.55 9.19
C ALA A 30 -13.57 -43.93 7.80
N ASP A 31 -13.90 -44.78 6.84
CA ASP A 31 -14.24 -44.41 5.47
C ASP A 31 -15.62 -43.72 5.48
N ALA A 32 -15.60 -42.39 5.51
CA ALA A 32 -16.80 -41.55 5.42
C ALA A 32 -17.00 -41.07 3.97
N THR A 33 -17.11 -42.00 3.03
CA THR A 33 -17.61 -41.73 1.67
C THR A 33 -19.13 -41.56 1.69
N ARG A 34 -19.60 -40.45 2.26
CA ARG A 34 -20.99 -40.02 2.10
C ARG A 34 -21.15 -39.45 0.69
N VAL A 35 -21.59 -40.27 -0.26
CA VAL A 35 -21.97 -39.85 -1.61
C VAL A 35 -23.08 -38.81 -1.48
N GLN A 36 -22.73 -37.52 -1.56
CA GLN A 36 -23.70 -36.45 -1.70
C GLN A 36 -24.34 -36.59 -3.07
N VAL A 37 -25.61 -37.02 -3.09
CA VAL A 37 -26.46 -36.98 -4.27
C VAL A 37 -26.57 -35.52 -4.71
N ARG A 38 -25.91 -35.19 -5.82
CA ARG A 38 -25.85 -33.82 -6.36
C ARG A 38 -27.24 -33.46 -6.89
N ALA A 39 -27.96 -32.59 -6.17
CA ALA A 39 -29.24 -32.09 -6.65
C ALA A 39 -29.07 -31.44 -8.04
N PRO A 40 -29.99 -31.67 -8.99
CA PRO A 40 -29.92 -31.05 -10.30
C PRO A 40 -29.93 -29.52 -10.17
N ALA A 41 -29.17 -28.84 -11.03
CA ALA A 41 -29.14 -27.39 -11.04
C ALA A 41 -30.58 -26.85 -11.26
N PRO A 42 -30.99 -25.81 -10.51
CA PRO A 42 -32.34 -25.26 -10.65
C PRO A 42 -32.57 -24.84 -12.11
N THR A 43 -33.66 -25.31 -12.70
CA THR A 43 -34.04 -24.95 -14.06
C THR A 43 -34.45 -23.48 -14.09
N LEU A 44 -33.67 -22.66 -14.80
CA LEU A 44 -34.04 -21.28 -15.10
C LEU A 44 -35.26 -21.27 -16.01
N ASN A 45 -36.33 -20.56 -15.63
CA ASN A 45 -37.32 -20.12 -16.60
C ASN A 45 -36.66 -19.10 -17.53
N PRO A 46 -36.47 -19.39 -18.83
CA PRO A 46 -35.76 -18.50 -19.76
C PRO A 46 -36.46 -17.14 -19.91
N ASN A 47 -37.75 -17.03 -19.60
CA ASN A 47 -38.56 -15.82 -19.72
C ASN A 47 -38.87 -15.12 -18.38
N GLY A 48 -38.27 -15.54 -17.26
CA GLY A 48 -38.55 -14.95 -15.94
C GLY A 48 -37.98 -13.53 -15.74
N PRO A 49 -38.43 -12.78 -14.72
CA PRO A 49 -37.83 -11.52 -14.28
C PRO A 49 -36.34 -11.62 -13.91
N ALA A 50 -35.64 -10.47 -13.85
CA ALA A 50 -34.24 -10.39 -13.42
C ALA A 50 -34.04 -10.90 -11.96
N ASP A 51 -35.01 -10.65 -11.10
CA ASP A 51 -35.02 -11.09 -9.70
C ASP A 51 -35.00 -12.62 -9.57
N ASP A 52 -35.71 -13.33 -10.44
CA ASP A 52 -35.73 -14.80 -10.41
C ASP A 52 -34.38 -15.38 -10.82
N ALA A 53 -33.71 -14.76 -11.81
CA ALA A 53 -32.36 -15.12 -12.20
C ALA A 53 -31.36 -14.85 -11.06
N ALA A 54 -31.49 -13.72 -10.36
CA ALA A 54 -30.68 -13.40 -9.19
C ALA A 54 -30.88 -14.41 -8.05
N ARG A 55 -32.14 -14.77 -7.72
CA ARG A 55 -32.45 -15.78 -6.71
C ARG A 55 -31.95 -17.17 -7.11
N ALA A 56 -32.06 -17.54 -8.38
CA ALA A 56 -31.53 -18.79 -8.88
C ALA A 56 -29.99 -18.83 -8.76
N LEU A 57 -29.31 -17.75 -9.14
CA LEU A 57 -27.86 -17.63 -9.00
C LEU A 57 -27.43 -17.73 -7.53
N HIS A 58 -28.14 -17.05 -6.63
CA HIS A 58 -27.89 -17.13 -5.20
C HIS A 58 -28.12 -18.55 -4.64
N ARG A 59 -29.18 -19.25 -5.07
CA ARG A 59 -29.38 -20.65 -4.68
C ARG A 59 -28.23 -21.55 -5.11
N VAL A 60 -27.67 -21.37 -6.31
CA VAL A 60 -26.49 -22.13 -6.76
C VAL A 60 -25.29 -21.81 -5.88
N VAL A 61 -25.07 -20.53 -5.53
CA VAL A 61 -24.01 -20.14 -4.58
C VAL A 61 -24.19 -20.87 -3.25
N GLU A 62 -25.36 -20.79 -2.61
CA GLU A 62 -25.55 -21.39 -1.29
C GLU A 62 -25.49 -22.92 -1.33
N GLN A 63 -26.07 -23.56 -2.36
CA GLN A 63 -26.02 -25.03 -2.52
C GLN A 63 -24.59 -25.56 -2.76
N GLN A 64 -23.73 -24.78 -3.40
CA GLN A 64 -22.35 -25.18 -3.67
C GLN A 64 -21.37 -24.72 -2.58
N THR A 65 -21.81 -23.86 -1.65
CA THR A 65 -20.96 -23.39 -0.56
C THR A 65 -20.73 -24.51 0.45
N ARG A 66 -19.46 -24.79 0.73
CA ARG A 66 -19.00 -25.77 1.72
C ARG A 66 -18.30 -25.05 2.86
N GLN A 67 -18.42 -25.57 4.07
CA GLN A 67 -17.61 -25.12 5.20
C GLN A 67 -16.27 -25.86 5.17
N THR A 68 -15.19 -25.13 4.92
CA THR A 68 -13.83 -25.68 4.84
C THR A 68 -13.06 -25.31 6.11
N PRO A 69 -12.46 -26.29 6.82
CA PRO A 69 -11.64 -25.99 7.98
C PRO A 69 -10.38 -25.23 7.60
N THR A 70 -9.92 -24.32 8.45
CA THR A 70 -8.59 -23.73 8.33
C THR A 70 -7.56 -24.70 8.88
N THR A 71 -6.50 -25.01 8.14
CA THR A 71 -5.37 -25.77 8.68
C THR A 71 -4.65 -24.87 9.71
N GLY A 72 -4.60 -25.30 10.97
CA GLY A 72 -3.89 -24.55 12.02
C GLY A 72 -2.38 -24.51 11.74
N SER A 73 -1.74 -23.38 12.04
CA SER A 73 -0.28 -23.22 11.94
C SER A 73 0.31 -22.86 13.32
N PRO A 74 1.63 -22.96 13.53
CA PRO A 74 2.26 -22.50 14.77
C PRO A 74 1.95 -21.03 15.11
N ALA A 75 1.67 -20.18 14.12
CA ALA A 75 1.26 -18.79 14.36
C ALA A 75 -0.10 -18.68 15.08
N THR A 76 -0.98 -19.68 14.91
CA THR A 76 -2.28 -19.81 15.59
C THR A 76 -2.10 -19.93 17.12
N LEU A 77 -1.01 -20.55 17.57
CA LEU A 77 -0.67 -20.68 18.99
C LEU A 77 -0.07 -19.38 19.57
N LEU A 78 0.61 -18.57 18.76
CA LEU A 78 1.36 -17.40 19.23
C LEU A 78 0.55 -16.10 19.20
N LEU A 79 -0.32 -15.93 18.20
CA LEU A 79 -1.07 -14.69 17.95
C LEU A 79 -2.58 -14.85 18.20
N GLY A 80 -3.02 -16.06 18.55
CA GLY A 80 -4.43 -16.45 18.57
C GLY A 80 -4.91 -16.90 17.20
N VAL A 81 -5.91 -17.78 17.21
CA VAL A 81 -6.46 -18.45 16.03
C VAL A 81 -6.95 -17.44 14.99
N GLU A 82 -7.62 -16.39 15.46
CA GLU A 82 -8.16 -15.35 14.63
C GLU A 82 -7.07 -14.56 13.94
N ALA A 83 -5.98 -14.13 14.61
CA ALA A 83 -4.89 -13.31 14.06
C ALA A 83 -3.94 -14.08 13.12
N ALA A 84 -3.81 -15.40 13.31
CA ALA A 84 -3.07 -16.26 12.39
C ALA A 84 -3.86 -16.59 11.12
N ALA A 85 -5.14 -17.00 11.24
CA ALA A 85 -6.05 -17.23 10.11
C ALA A 85 -6.25 -15.95 9.28
N SER A 86 -6.07 -14.84 9.96
CA SER A 86 -6.07 -13.48 9.48
C SER A 86 -4.91 -13.12 8.54
N MET A 87 -3.66 -13.20 9.00
CA MET A 87 -2.49 -12.97 8.15
C MET A 87 -2.40 -14.00 7.04
N ARG A 88 -2.99 -15.18 7.28
CA ARG A 88 -3.25 -16.22 6.30
C ARG A 88 -4.23 -15.69 5.25
N LEU A 89 -5.54 -15.73 5.49
CA LEU A 89 -6.61 -15.67 4.48
C LEU A 89 -6.90 -14.28 3.87
N GLY A 90 -5.99 -13.32 4.03
CA GLY A 90 -6.21 -11.94 3.64
C GLY A 90 -7.32 -11.27 4.47
N SER A 91 -7.84 -10.17 3.97
CA SER A 91 -8.79 -9.30 4.67
C SER A 91 -10.22 -9.88 4.73
N THR A 92 -10.53 -10.93 3.95
CA THR A 92 -11.84 -11.64 3.86
C THR A 92 -12.37 -12.36 5.12
N ARG A 93 -11.87 -12.04 6.31
CA ARG A 93 -12.04 -12.76 7.60
C ARG A 93 -13.49 -12.85 8.11
N HIS A 94 -14.43 -12.04 7.63
CA HIS A 94 -15.85 -12.15 8.03
C HIS A 94 -16.54 -13.46 7.60
N LEU A 95 -15.87 -14.31 6.82
CA LEU A 95 -16.39 -15.61 6.40
C LEU A 95 -15.89 -16.77 7.27
N VAL A 96 -14.95 -16.51 8.18
CA VAL A 96 -14.43 -17.54 9.07
C VAL A 96 -15.25 -17.51 10.35
N HIS A 97 -16.03 -18.56 10.61
CA HIS A 97 -16.72 -18.75 11.87
C HIS A 97 -15.88 -19.64 12.77
N ASP A 98 -15.52 -19.15 13.96
CA ASP A 98 -14.99 -20.00 15.02
C ASP A 98 -16.17 -20.74 15.66
N GLU A 99 -16.26 -22.04 15.39
CA GLU A 99 -17.26 -22.92 15.99
C GLU A 99 -16.80 -23.49 17.35
N GLY A 100 -15.67 -22.99 17.89
CA GLY A 100 -15.12 -23.36 19.19
C GLY A 100 -13.80 -24.13 19.11
N TRP A 101 -13.15 -24.24 20.28
CA TRP A 101 -11.80 -24.78 20.49
C TRP A 101 -11.53 -26.15 19.82
N LEU A 102 -12.54 -27.02 19.68
CA LEU A 102 -12.37 -28.38 19.15
C LEU A 102 -12.55 -28.49 17.62
N SER A 103 -13.37 -27.63 17.02
CA SER A 103 -13.73 -27.70 15.59
C SER A 103 -12.83 -26.82 14.72
N GLY A 104 -12.16 -25.85 15.35
CA GLY A 104 -11.33 -24.86 14.67
C GLY A 104 -12.15 -23.93 13.75
N PRO A 105 -11.50 -22.90 13.20
CA PRO A 105 -12.17 -21.96 12.31
C PRO A 105 -12.56 -22.65 11.01
N LYS A 106 -13.75 -22.35 10.50
CA LYS A 106 -14.23 -22.79 9.18
C LYS A 106 -14.63 -21.60 8.34
N TYR A 107 -14.46 -21.71 7.02
CA TYR A 107 -14.92 -20.70 6.09
C TYR A 107 -15.81 -21.23 4.98
N ALA A 108 -16.71 -20.38 4.52
CA ALA A 108 -17.52 -20.62 3.34
C ALA A 108 -16.65 -20.63 2.07
N SER A 109 -16.60 -21.78 1.38
CA SER A 109 -15.86 -21.98 0.14
C SER A 109 -16.77 -22.47 -1.00
N LEU A 110 -16.54 -21.94 -2.20
CA LEU A 110 -17.09 -22.37 -3.47
C LEU A 110 -16.05 -23.13 -4.31
N ASP A 111 -14.96 -23.61 -3.71
CA ASP A 111 -13.95 -24.37 -4.44
C ASP A 111 -14.56 -25.69 -4.95
N GLY A 112 -14.39 -25.97 -6.25
CA GLY A 112 -15.06 -27.07 -6.95
C GLY A 112 -16.49 -26.75 -7.45
N ALA A 113 -17.04 -25.56 -7.17
CA ALA A 113 -18.35 -25.12 -7.65
C ALA A 113 -18.35 -24.61 -9.11
N GLU A 114 -17.18 -24.57 -9.75
CA GLU A 114 -16.99 -23.95 -11.07
C GLU A 114 -17.95 -24.48 -12.14
N GLY A 115 -18.19 -25.80 -12.16
CA GLY A 115 -19.06 -26.41 -13.17
C GLY A 115 -20.50 -25.87 -13.09
N ALA A 116 -21.06 -25.82 -11.87
CA ALA A 116 -22.43 -25.37 -11.65
C ALA A 116 -22.56 -23.85 -11.85
N LEU A 117 -21.69 -23.06 -11.23
CA LEU A 117 -21.71 -21.60 -11.35
C LEU A 117 -21.39 -21.14 -12.77
N GLY A 118 -20.36 -21.71 -13.38
CA GLY A 118 -19.97 -21.40 -14.75
C GLY A 118 -21.07 -21.77 -15.75
N GLY A 119 -21.76 -22.89 -15.54
CA GLY A 119 -22.92 -23.28 -16.35
C GLY A 119 -24.05 -22.24 -16.27
N MET A 120 -24.42 -21.85 -15.05
CA MET A 120 -25.45 -20.84 -14.79
C MET A 120 -25.10 -19.48 -15.42
N LEU A 121 -23.86 -19.00 -15.22
CA LEU A 121 -23.42 -17.72 -15.77
C LEU A 121 -23.41 -17.72 -17.30
N ARG A 122 -22.97 -18.81 -17.94
CA ARG A 122 -23.04 -18.96 -19.40
C ARG A 122 -24.47 -18.95 -19.90
N GLN A 123 -25.38 -19.66 -19.22
CA GLN A 123 -26.80 -19.68 -19.58
C GLN A 123 -27.41 -18.28 -19.51
N LEU A 124 -27.17 -17.53 -18.43
CA LEU A 124 -27.63 -16.15 -18.27
C LEU A 124 -27.04 -15.21 -19.32
N LYS A 125 -25.75 -15.39 -19.65
CA LYS A 125 -25.06 -14.60 -20.68
C LYS A 125 -25.65 -14.84 -22.07
N THR A 126 -25.79 -16.10 -22.47
CA THR A 126 -26.38 -16.48 -23.77
C THR A 126 -27.83 -16.00 -23.89
N ALA A 127 -28.57 -15.97 -22.77
CA ALA A 127 -29.93 -15.43 -22.74
C ALA A 127 -30.01 -13.89 -22.70
N GLY A 128 -28.89 -13.16 -22.67
CA GLY A 128 -28.89 -11.69 -22.57
C GLY A 128 -29.41 -11.15 -21.22
N ARG A 129 -29.44 -11.99 -20.17
CA ARG A 129 -30.04 -11.67 -18.86
C ARG A 129 -29.03 -11.47 -17.74
N LEU A 130 -27.74 -11.70 -18.01
CA LEU A 130 -26.70 -11.66 -16.99
C LEU A 130 -26.63 -10.30 -16.28
N ASP A 131 -26.58 -9.18 -17.01
CA ASP A 131 -26.46 -7.85 -16.42
C ASP A 131 -27.64 -7.51 -15.51
N GLY A 132 -28.85 -7.81 -15.95
CA GLY A 132 -30.07 -7.63 -15.16
C GLY A 132 -30.04 -8.49 -13.89
N ALA A 133 -29.62 -9.76 -14.01
CA ALA A 133 -29.51 -10.67 -12.89
C ALA A 133 -28.45 -10.20 -11.87
N LEU A 134 -27.29 -9.70 -12.32
CA LEU A 134 -26.24 -9.19 -11.43
C LEU A 134 -26.67 -7.91 -10.71
N LYS A 135 -27.35 -6.98 -11.39
CA LYS A 135 -27.94 -5.78 -10.76
C LYS A 135 -29.01 -6.15 -9.74
N ALA A 136 -29.90 -7.08 -10.09
CA ALA A 136 -30.92 -7.60 -9.18
C ALA A 136 -30.29 -8.33 -7.98
N TYR A 137 -29.21 -9.09 -8.20
CA TYR A 137 -28.45 -9.75 -7.12
C TYR A 137 -27.92 -8.73 -6.11
N ALA A 138 -27.26 -7.67 -6.59
CA ALA A 138 -26.74 -6.62 -5.72
C ALA A 138 -27.84 -5.93 -4.91
N ARG A 139 -28.99 -5.64 -5.54
CA ARG A 139 -30.15 -5.04 -4.88
C ARG A 139 -30.79 -5.96 -3.84
N LEU A 140 -30.97 -7.24 -4.17
CA LEU A 140 -31.67 -8.22 -3.30
C LEU A 140 -30.81 -8.66 -2.11
N TYR A 141 -29.49 -8.76 -2.29
CA TYR A 141 -28.59 -9.32 -1.30
C TYR A 141 -27.62 -8.30 -0.69
N GLY A 142 -27.74 -7.02 -1.07
CA GLY A 142 -26.89 -5.94 -0.56
C GLY A 142 -25.40 -6.10 -0.89
N LYS A 143 -25.05 -6.99 -1.83
CA LYS A 143 -23.66 -7.35 -2.14
C LYS A 143 -23.49 -7.68 -3.62
N GLN A 144 -22.45 -7.15 -4.24
CA GLN A 144 -22.11 -7.47 -5.63
C GLN A 144 -21.74 -8.95 -5.77
N PHE A 145 -22.16 -9.59 -6.86
CA PHE A 145 -21.82 -11.00 -7.10
C PHE A 145 -20.30 -11.22 -7.24
N THR A 146 -19.57 -10.22 -7.74
CA THR A 146 -18.10 -10.24 -7.83
C THR A 146 -17.44 -10.29 -6.45
N ALA A 147 -18.01 -9.60 -5.45
CA ALA A 147 -17.57 -9.69 -4.06
C ALA A 147 -17.80 -11.11 -3.52
N VAL A 148 -18.95 -11.73 -3.80
CA VAL A 148 -19.23 -13.13 -3.41
C VAL A 148 -18.22 -14.11 -4.01
N LEU A 149 -17.86 -13.94 -5.28
CA LEU A 149 -16.82 -14.76 -5.90
C LEU A 149 -15.45 -14.55 -5.25
N GLY A 150 -15.07 -13.30 -4.97
CA GLY A 150 -13.84 -12.96 -4.25
C GLY A 150 -13.76 -13.55 -2.85
N GLU A 151 -14.89 -13.54 -2.15
CA GLU A 151 -15.07 -14.05 -0.79
C GLU A 151 -14.99 -15.58 -0.72
N ARG A 152 -15.69 -16.27 -1.62
CA ARG A 152 -15.93 -17.71 -1.50
C ARG A 152 -15.12 -18.56 -2.48
N VAL A 153 -14.60 -18.03 -3.60
CA VAL A 153 -13.75 -18.79 -4.53
C VAL A 153 -12.28 -18.46 -4.25
N ARG A 154 -11.56 -19.39 -3.61
CA ARG A 154 -10.18 -19.16 -3.15
C ARG A 154 -9.14 -19.59 -4.18
N ASP A 155 -9.47 -20.58 -5.00
CA ASP A 155 -8.66 -20.88 -6.17
C ASP A 155 -8.75 -19.71 -7.17
N VAL A 156 -7.70 -18.89 -7.20
CA VAL A 156 -7.55 -17.75 -8.11
C VAL A 156 -7.72 -18.13 -9.59
N ASN A 157 -7.33 -19.35 -9.98
CA ASN A 157 -7.47 -19.82 -11.37
C ASN A 157 -8.94 -20.11 -11.69
N VAL A 158 -9.68 -20.73 -10.75
CA VAL A 158 -11.12 -20.94 -10.87
C VAL A 158 -11.85 -19.59 -10.91
N ARG A 159 -11.50 -18.69 -9.98
CA ARG A 159 -12.13 -17.37 -9.90
C ARG A 159 -11.92 -16.58 -11.18
N GLN A 160 -10.69 -16.56 -11.73
CA GLN A 160 -10.40 -15.89 -12.99
C GLN A 160 -11.26 -16.42 -14.16
N ARG A 161 -11.48 -17.75 -14.24
CA ARG A 161 -12.36 -18.34 -15.26
C ARG A 161 -13.82 -17.92 -15.09
N LEU A 162 -14.33 -17.87 -13.87
CA LEU A 162 -15.68 -17.39 -13.58
C LEU A 162 -15.84 -15.89 -13.89
N LEU A 163 -14.85 -15.07 -13.52
CA LEU A 163 -14.87 -13.63 -13.78
C LEU A 163 -14.90 -13.29 -15.27
N LYS A 164 -14.26 -14.09 -16.14
CA LYS A 164 -14.34 -13.93 -17.61
C LYS A 164 -15.75 -14.11 -18.18
N LEU A 165 -16.66 -14.73 -17.42
CA LEU A 165 -18.06 -14.86 -17.83
C LEU A 165 -18.88 -13.61 -17.49
N LEU A 166 -18.40 -12.77 -16.58
CA LEU A 166 -19.07 -11.55 -16.15
C LEU A 166 -18.82 -10.38 -17.12
N PRO A 167 -19.62 -9.31 -17.05
CA PRO A 167 -19.31 -8.03 -17.69
C PRO A 167 -17.99 -7.45 -17.17
N PRO A 168 -17.42 -6.43 -17.84
CA PRO A 168 -16.24 -5.72 -17.35
C PRO A 168 -16.39 -5.30 -15.89
N LEU A 169 -15.44 -5.71 -15.05
CA LEU A 169 -15.49 -5.54 -13.60
C LEU A 169 -15.24 -4.09 -13.17
N ILE A 170 -14.46 -3.37 -13.98
CA ILE A 170 -14.20 -1.94 -13.87
C ILE A 170 -14.52 -1.35 -15.25
N PRO A 171 -15.31 -0.26 -15.33
CA PRO A 171 -15.57 0.43 -16.59
C PRO A 171 -14.27 0.82 -17.29
N ALA A 172 -14.21 0.69 -18.62
CA ALA A 172 -12.97 0.90 -19.37
C ALA A 172 -12.37 2.31 -19.17
N GLU A 173 -13.22 3.34 -19.13
CA GLU A 173 -12.79 4.72 -18.87
C GLU A 173 -12.16 4.87 -17.48
N GLN A 174 -12.82 4.33 -16.44
CA GLN A 174 -12.30 4.33 -15.08
C GLN A 174 -10.98 3.55 -14.99
N LEU A 175 -10.93 2.34 -15.56
CA LEU A 175 -9.72 1.52 -15.55
C LEU A 175 -8.56 2.24 -16.25
N THR A 176 -8.85 2.97 -17.34
CA THR A 176 -7.84 3.74 -18.07
C THR A 176 -7.30 4.87 -17.21
N MET A 177 -8.18 5.69 -16.62
CA MET A 177 -7.79 6.77 -15.72
C MET A 177 -7.00 6.24 -14.53
N ASP A 178 -7.56 5.27 -13.81
CA ASP A 178 -6.97 4.82 -12.56
C ASP A 178 -5.65 4.06 -12.81
N SER A 179 -5.50 3.37 -13.95
CA SER A 179 -4.20 2.80 -14.35
C SER A 179 -3.18 3.88 -14.70
N PHE A 180 -3.60 5.00 -15.29
CA PHE A 180 -2.72 6.16 -15.50
C PHE A 180 -2.32 6.80 -14.16
N LEU A 181 -3.26 6.99 -13.23
CA LEU A 181 -2.98 7.51 -11.89
C LEU A 181 -2.02 6.61 -11.11
N GLU A 182 -2.08 5.29 -11.29
CA GLU A 182 -1.12 4.34 -10.72
C GLU A 182 0.31 4.60 -11.22
N GLN A 183 0.49 4.99 -12.49
CA GLN A 183 1.82 5.33 -13.02
C GLN A 183 2.43 6.48 -12.22
N LEU A 184 1.60 7.49 -11.95
CA LEU A 184 2.02 8.71 -11.27
C LEU A 184 2.32 8.42 -9.78
N SER A 185 1.42 7.69 -9.11
CA SER A 185 1.47 7.48 -7.67
C SER A 185 2.43 6.39 -7.23
N VAL A 186 2.58 5.30 -7.99
CA VAL A 186 3.45 4.16 -7.64
C VAL A 186 4.83 4.28 -8.31
N GLY A 187 4.94 5.06 -9.39
CA GLY A 187 6.18 5.22 -10.16
C GLY A 187 6.73 6.65 -10.14
N TYR A 188 6.08 7.57 -10.82
CA TYR A 188 6.74 8.81 -11.26
C TYR A 188 6.95 9.83 -10.13
N VAL A 189 6.11 9.81 -9.09
CA VAL A 189 6.33 10.64 -7.90
C VAL A 189 7.55 10.19 -7.08
N TYR A 190 7.99 8.94 -7.24
CA TYR A 190 9.20 8.40 -6.58
C TYR A 190 10.49 8.77 -7.31
N LEU A 191 10.39 9.27 -8.55
CA LEU A 191 11.53 9.73 -9.32
C LEU A 191 11.87 11.17 -8.92
N ASN A 192 13.10 11.39 -8.45
CA ASN A 192 13.63 12.72 -8.10
C ASN A 192 14.10 13.52 -9.33
N ASP A 193 13.74 13.09 -10.54
CA ASP A 193 14.04 13.74 -11.81
C ASP A 193 13.42 15.15 -11.88
N THR A 194 14.05 16.10 -12.56
CA THR A 194 13.39 17.38 -12.90
C THR A 194 12.16 17.13 -13.79
N ALA A 195 11.33 18.16 -13.98
CA ALA A 195 10.19 18.09 -14.90
C ALA A 195 10.62 17.64 -16.30
N GLU A 196 11.69 18.24 -16.84
CA GLU A 196 12.23 17.98 -18.17
C GLU A 196 12.83 16.58 -18.28
N GLN A 197 13.58 16.16 -17.25
CA GLN A 197 14.17 14.83 -17.20
C GLN A 197 13.10 13.75 -17.21
N LEU A 198 12.05 13.90 -16.39
CA LEU A 198 10.95 12.94 -16.34
C LEU A 198 10.16 12.92 -17.65
N GLN A 199 9.88 14.08 -18.24
CA GLN A 199 9.19 14.21 -19.52
C GLN A 199 9.96 13.54 -20.67
N GLY A 200 11.29 13.56 -20.63
CA GLY A 200 12.16 12.95 -21.65
C GLY A 200 12.53 11.49 -21.38
N LYS A 201 12.14 10.91 -20.23
CA LYS A 201 12.62 9.62 -19.77
C LYS A 201 11.95 8.46 -20.50
N SER A 202 12.74 7.71 -21.29
CA SER A 202 12.26 6.53 -22.02
C SER A 202 12.21 5.25 -21.19
N SER A 203 12.84 5.25 -20.02
CA SER A 203 12.82 4.13 -19.06
C SER A 203 13.00 4.65 -17.64
N ASP A 204 12.13 4.24 -16.71
CA ASP A 204 12.30 4.51 -15.28
C ASP A 204 13.44 3.71 -14.61
N GLY A 205 14.03 2.74 -15.31
CA GLY A 205 15.10 1.85 -14.85
C GLY A 205 14.68 0.80 -13.82
N ARG A 206 13.71 1.11 -12.96
CA ARG A 206 13.26 0.24 -11.86
C ARG A 206 12.17 -0.74 -12.30
N ARG A 207 11.17 -0.25 -13.03
CA ARG A 207 9.94 -0.99 -13.39
C ARG A 207 9.70 -1.04 -14.89
N GLY A 208 10.67 -0.58 -15.67
CA GLY A 208 10.67 -0.67 -17.13
C GLY A 208 9.55 0.12 -17.80
N SER A 209 8.93 1.08 -17.10
CA SER A 209 7.96 1.99 -17.73
C SER A 209 8.68 3.07 -18.54
N SER A 210 7.99 3.66 -19.51
CA SER A 210 8.43 4.83 -20.26
C SER A 210 7.62 6.06 -19.83
N PRO A 211 8.09 6.85 -18.83
CA PRO A 211 7.41 8.07 -18.41
C PRO A 211 7.09 9.02 -19.56
N LYS A 212 8.01 9.18 -20.50
CA LYS A 212 7.80 9.98 -21.71
C LYS A 212 6.54 9.54 -22.46
N ASN A 213 6.48 8.27 -22.88
CA ASN A 213 5.40 7.79 -23.72
C ASN A 213 4.05 7.83 -23.00
N VAL A 214 4.03 7.47 -21.72
CA VAL A 214 2.81 7.51 -20.90
C VAL A 214 2.32 8.96 -20.77
N LEU A 215 3.17 9.89 -20.32
CA LEU A 215 2.77 11.30 -20.16
C LEU A 215 2.34 11.95 -21.49
N GLU A 216 3.05 11.68 -22.59
CA GLU A 216 2.68 12.16 -23.93
C GLU A 216 1.33 11.60 -24.40
N THR A 217 1.11 10.29 -24.23
CA THR A 217 -0.14 9.61 -24.61
C THR A 217 -1.36 10.18 -23.89
N PHE A 218 -1.20 10.43 -22.59
CA PHE A 218 -2.29 10.97 -21.76
C PHE A 218 -2.38 12.50 -21.80
N GLY A 219 -1.39 13.17 -22.39
CA GLY A 219 -1.35 14.62 -22.60
C GLY A 219 -1.08 15.41 -21.33
N TYR A 220 -0.17 14.93 -20.48
CA TYR A 220 0.22 15.57 -19.23
C TYR A 220 1.69 16.01 -19.25
N ARG A 221 1.98 17.10 -18.54
CA ARG A 221 3.33 17.58 -18.25
C ARG A 221 3.61 17.43 -16.76
N ALA A 222 4.75 16.83 -16.42
CA ALA A 222 5.20 16.77 -15.03
C ALA A 222 5.65 18.15 -14.52
N GLY A 223 5.27 18.50 -13.29
CA GLY A 223 5.90 19.58 -12.53
C GLY A 223 7.21 19.12 -11.87
N ALA A 224 7.91 20.03 -11.20
CA ALA A 224 9.09 19.71 -10.42
C ALA A 224 8.73 18.84 -9.19
N PRO A 225 9.63 17.99 -8.70
CA PRO A 225 9.43 17.32 -7.41
C PRO A 225 9.40 18.36 -6.30
N VAL A 226 8.44 18.23 -5.40
CA VAL A 226 8.30 19.05 -4.19
C VAL A 226 8.74 18.18 -3.03
N SER A 227 9.79 18.60 -2.32
CA SER A 227 10.31 17.91 -1.14
C SER A 227 10.16 18.81 0.09
N GLY A 228 9.77 18.23 1.20
CA GLY A 228 9.55 18.93 2.46
C GLY A 228 10.21 18.24 3.63
N LYS A 229 9.76 18.60 4.84
CA LYS A 229 10.24 18.04 6.10
C LYS A 229 9.79 16.59 6.24
N TRP A 230 10.56 15.81 6.99
CA TRP A 230 10.25 14.44 7.40
C TRP A 230 10.02 13.50 6.21
N GLY A 231 10.77 13.68 5.12
CA GLY A 231 10.68 12.82 3.93
C GLY A 231 9.46 13.11 3.05
N PHE A 232 8.66 14.14 3.35
CA PHE A 232 7.51 14.52 2.54
C PHE A 232 7.91 14.78 1.09
N GLN A 233 7.19 14.15 0.15
CA GLN A 233 7.31 14.48 -1.26
C GLN A 233 5.96 14.44 -1.98
N MET A 234 5.80 15.35 -2.93
CA MET A 234 4.67 15.37 -3.86
C MET A 234 5.11 15.83 -5.25
N ARG A 235 4.26 15.63 -6.24
CA ARG A 235 4.42 16.20 -7.58
C ARG A 235 3.06 16.53 -8.18
N VAL A 236 2.98 17.67 -8.86
CA VAL A 236 1.80 18.06 -9.64
C VAL A 236 2.04 17.72 -11.11
N PHE A 237 1.05 17.13 -11.77
CA PHE A 237 1.02 16.87 -13.20
C PHE A 237 -0.07 17.72 -13.83
N TYR A 238 0.34 18.57 -14.78
CA TYR A 238 -0.54 19.55 -15.41
C TYR A 238 -1.07 19.02 -16.74
N PRO A 239 -2.39 19.13 -17.00
CA PRO A 239 -2.96 18.76 -18.28
C PRO A 239 -2.46 19.73 -19.35
N ILE A 240 -2.10 19.21 -20.52
CA ILE A 240 -1.76 20.03 -21.69
C ILE A 240 -3.06 20.37 -22.43
N PRO A 241 -3.44 21.67 -22.56
CA PRO A 241 -4.69 22.06 -23.22
C PRO A 241 -4.81 21.47 -24.63
N GLY A 242 -5.98 20.90 -24.93
CA GLY A 242 -6.28 20.26 -26.23
C GLY A 242 -5.60 18.91 -26.46
N LYS A 243 -4.76 18.42 -25.54
CA LYS A 243 -4.11 17.10 -25.64
C LYS A 243 -4.49 16.16 -24.51
N ALA A 244 -4.66 16.69 -23.30
CA ALA A 244 -4.95 15.90 -22.12
C ALA A 244 -6.25 15.11 -22.28
N LYS A 245 -6.22 13.83 -21.89
CA LYS A 245 -7.43 12.98 -21.90
C LYS A 245 -8.44 13.41 -20.85
N TRP A 246 -7.96 14.04 -19.79
CA TRP A 246 -8.79 14.65 -18.77
C TRP A 246 -8.29 16.08 -18.49
N PRO A 247 -9.19 17.02 -18.24
CA PRO A 247 -8.83 18.43 -18.07
C PRO A 247 -8.28 18.75 -16.67
N ASN A 248 -8.27 17.79 -15.76
CA ASN A 248 -7.94 18.01 -14.36
C ASN A 248 -6.42 17.95 -14.11
N PRO A 249 -5.85 18.88 -13.33
CA PRO A 249 -4.53 18.70 -12.72
C PRO A 249 -4.53 17.51 -11.77
N ILE A 250 -3.42 16.78 -11.74
CA ILE A 250 -3.25 15.62 -10.86
C ILE A 250 -2.16 15.91 -9.83
N VAL A 251 -2.49 15.75 -8.57
CA VAL A 251 -1.56 15.87 -7.45
C VAL A 251 -1.23 14.48 -6.93
N ALA A 252 0.02 14.06 -7.10
CA ALA A 252 0.50 12.78 -6.60
C ALA A 252 1.36 12.97 -5.35
N PHE A 253 1.02 12.27 -4.27
CA PHE A 253 1.82 12.20 -3.06
C PHE A 253 2.66 10.92 -3.06
N ARG A 254 3.94 11.06 -2.72
CA ARG A 254 4.86 9.94 -2.60
C ARG A 254 4.64 9.25 -1.25
N GLY A 255 4.57 7.92 -1.25
CA GLY A 255 4.69 7.14 -0.03
C GLY A 255 6.14 6.88 0.36
N THR A 256 6.34 6.16 1.44
CA THR A 256 7.67 5.68 1.84
C THR A 256 8.04 4.46 0.97
N GLU A 257 9.30 4.33 0.55
CA GLU A 257 9.73 3.18 -0.27
C GLU A 257 10.16 2.01 0.60
N GLY A 258 9.21 1.14 0.95
CA GLY A 258 9.50 -0.24 1.28
C GLY A 258 9.79 -0.48 2.76
N ILE A 259 8.93 -1.29 3.39
CA ILE A 259 9.14 -1.85 4.72
C ILE A 259 10.36 -2.78 4.67
N SER A 260 11.56 -2.22 4.63
CA SER A 260 12.79 -2.96 4.79
C SER A 260 13.07 -2.94 6.29
N PHE A 261 12.76 -4.06 6.97
CA PHE A 261 13.10 -4.30 8.38
C PHE A 261 14.63 -4.39 8.64
N ASP A 262 15.43 -3.85 7.73
CA ASP A 262 16.88 -3.71 7.83
C ASP A 262 17.23 -2.22 7.72
N ILE A 263 17.35 -1.60 8.90
CA ILE A 263 17.49 -0.16 9.14
C ILE A 263 18.95 0.30 8.91
N LYS A 264 19.89 -0.62 8.72
CA LYS A 264 21.30 -0.25 8.60
C LYS A 264 21.71 0.07 7.15
N GLY A 265 21.96 1.35 6.90
CA GLY A 265 22.80 1.82 5.79
C GLY A 265 22.12 2.02 4.43
N LYS A 266 20.80 2.23 4.37
CA LYS A 266 20.08 2.45 3.11
C LYS A 266 19.67 3.92 2.89
N PRO A 267 19.60 4.37 1.62
CA PRO A 267 19.19 5.73 1.27
C PRO A 267 17.73 6.03 1.65
N GLU A 268 17.46 7.32 1.78
CA GLU A 268 16.31 7.96 2.44
C GLU A 268 14.90 7.47 2.08
N GLY A 269 14.72 6.75 0.96
CA GLY A 269 13.43 6.17 0.60
C GLY A 269 12.98 5.02 1.50
N THR A 270 13.90 4.26 2.12
CA THR A 270 13.58 2.96 2.76
C THR A 270 13.39 2.97 4.27
N THR A 271 13.74 4.08 4.95
CA THR A 271 13.81 4.14 6.42
C THR A 271 12.75 5.07 7.03
N ASP A 272 12.07 5.85 6.20
CA ASP A 272 10.90 6.70 6.57
C ASP A 272 9.62 5.87 6.87
N THR A 273 9.73 4.55 6.66
CA THR A 273 8.71 3.49 6.54
C THR A 273 7.93 3.11 7.78
N VAL A 274 8.19 3.79 8.88
CA VAL A 274 7.74 3.29 10.17
C VAL A 274 6.94 4.42 10.86
N ILE A 275 7.50 5.63 10.99
CA ILE A 275 6.95 6.69 11.88
C ILE A 275 5.56 7.17 11.42
N GLY A 276 5.34 7.29 10.11
CA GLY A 276 4.08 7.79 9.55
C GLY A 276 3.00 6.73 9.41
N ASP A 277 3.37 5.46 9.31
CA ASP A 277 2.51 4.36 8.84
C ASP A 277 1.73 3.66 9.97
N MET A 278 2.04 3.90 11.25
CA MET A 278 1.50 3.08 12.36
C MET A 278 1.05 3.82 13.62
N SER A 279 0.84 5.14 13.58
CA SER A 279 0.07 5.80 14.64
C SER A 279 -1.42 5.53 14.44
N PRO A 280 -2.13 4.86 15.37
CA PRO A 280 -3.56 4.55 15.18
C PRO A 280 -4.41 5.81 14.95
N LYS A 281 -3.99 6.95 15.51
CA LYS A 281 -4.55 8.28 15.26
C LYS A 281 -3.48 9.11 14.55
N GLY A 282 -3.70 9.48 13.30
CA GLY A 282 -2.80 10.38 12.58
C GLY A 282 -1.79 9.73 11.64
N VAL A 283 -2.12 8.59 11.00
CA VAL A 283 -1.34 8.09 9.86
C VAL A 283 -1.20 9.20 8.81
N GLY A 284 0.02 9.50 8.39
CA GLY A 284 0.30 10.59 7.44
C GLY A 284 0.39 12.00 8.04
N TYR A 285 -0.27 12.30 9.17
CA TYR A 285 -0.29 13.65 9.77
C TYR A 285 1.09 14.17 10.16
N ASN A 286 1.98 13.28 10.60
CA ASN A 286 3.37 13.60 10.93
C ASN A 286 4.19 14.10 9.74
N GLN A 287 3.81 13.75 8.51
CA GLN A 287 4.38 14.31 7.29
C GLN A 287 3.54 15.45 6.74
N TYR A 288 2.22 15.42 6.91
CA TYR A 288 1.31 16.43 6.37
C TYR A 288 1.44 17.77 7.11
N ASP A 289 1.26 17.80 8.43
CA ASP A 289 1.18 19.04 9.22
C ASP A 289 2.44 19.90 9.13
N PRO A 290 3.67 19.34 9.21
CA PRO A 290 4.88 20.14 9.05
C PRO A 290 5.06 20.76 7.66
N ASN A 291 4.33 20.23 6.68
CA ASN A 291 4.39 20.64 5.28
C ASN A 291 3.09 21.30 4.79
N ARG A 292 2.07 21.49 5.65
CA ARG A 292 0.74 22.03 5.27
C ARG A 292 0.82 23.29 4.42
N ALA A 293 1.67 24.25 4.78
CA ALA A 293 1.84 25.49 4.01
C ALA A 293 2.49 25.27 2.62
N LEU A 294 3.42 24.32 2.52
CA LEU A 294 4.05 23.95 1.25
C LEU A 294 3.06 23.21 0.35
N ILE A 295 2.31 22.26 0.93
CA ILE A 295 1.22 21.54 0.26
C ILE A 295 0.21 22.55 -0.27
N GLN A 296 -0.28 23.45 0.59
CA GLN A 296 -1.25 24.47 0.22
C GLN A 296 -0.84 25.27 -1.00
N ARG A 297 0.40 25.79 -1.03
CA ARG A 297 0.88 26.54 -2.19
C ARG A 297 0.82 25.75 -3.49
N ASN A 298 1.19 24.47 -3.45
CA ASN A 298 1.19 23.61 -4.63
C ASN A 298 -0.23 23.19 -5.04
N MET A 299 -1.12 22.95 -4.07
CA MET A 299 -2.53 22.67 -4.30
C MET A 299 -3.25 23.88 -4.92
N ASP A 300 -3.07 25.08 -4.35
CA ASP A 300 -3.66 26.33 -4.85
C ASP A 300 -3.18 26.65 -6.27
N ALA A 301 -1.88 26.45 -6.55
CA ALA A 301 -1.33 26.63 -7.89
C ALA A 301 -1.88 25.60 -8.88
N ALA A 302 -2.04 24.34 -8.46
CA ALA A 302 -2.66 23.31 -9.28
C ALA A 302 -4.13 23.64 -9.60
N ALA A 303 -4.91 24.07 -8.59
CA ALA A 303 -6.34 24.35 -8.71
C ALA A 303 -6.67 25.46 -9.72
N LYS A 304 -5.71 26.33 -10.06
CA LYS A 304 -5.84 27.30 -11.16
C LYS A 304 -6.05 26.65 -12.53
N HIS A 305 -5.73 25.36 -12.67
CA HIS A 305 -5.90 24.59 -13.90
C HIS A 305 -7.19 23.76 -13.93
N GLY A 306 -8.02 23.82 -12.88
CA GLY A 306 -9.27 23.06 -12.76
C GLY A 306 -9.31 22.22 -11.48
N ASP A 307 -10.43 21.52 -11.28
CA ASP A 307 -10.60 20.67 -10.09
C ASP A 307 -9.53 19.58 -10.00
N LEU A 308 -9.07 19.34 -8.79
CA LEU A 308 -7.94 18.47 -8.49
C LEU A 308 -8.35 16.99 -8.56
N ILE A 309 -7.51 16.17 -9.16
CA ILE A 309 -7.47 14.73 -8.89
C ILE A 309 -6.27 14.46 -7.99
N ILE A 310 -6.52 13.87 -6.83
CA ILE A 310 -5.47 13.60 -5.84
C ILE A 310 -5.20 12.10 -5.81
N THR A 311 -3.93 11.70 -5.83
CA THR A 311 -3.53 10.30 -5.87
C THR A 311 -2.31 10.02 -5.00
N GLY A 312 -2.16 8.78 -4.57
CA GLY A 312 -1.03 8.38 -3.76
C GLY A 312 -0.95 6.87 -3.54
N HIS A 313 0.26 6.40 -3.28
CA HIS A 313 0.55 5.01 -2.96
C HIS A 313 1.11 4.89 -1.55
N SER A 314 0.76 3.82 -0.81
CA SER A 314 1.25 3.60 0.57
C SER A 314 0.93 4.80 1.47
N LEU A 315 1.87 5.30 2.28
CA LEU A 315 1.73 6.55 3.05
C LEU A 315 1.27 7.74 2.19
N GLY A 316 1.70 7.81 0.92
CA GLY A 316 1.28 8.84 -0.02
C GLY A 316 -0.23 8.79 -0.28
N GLY A 317 -0.85 7.61 -0.19
CA GLY A 317 -2.30 7.47 -0.24
C GLY A 317 -3.01 8.07 0.98
N ALA A 318 -2.43 7.97 2.18
CA ALA A 318 -2.98 8.63 3.37
C ALA A 318 -2.84 10.16 3.25
N LEU A 319 -1.67 10.65 2.80
CA LEU A 319 -1.47 12.07 2.50
C LEU A 319 -2.46 12.59 1.45
N ALA A 320 -2.73 11.79 0.41
CA ALA A 320 -3.73 12.10 -0.61
C ALA A 320 -5.15 12.22 -0.02
N GLN A 321 -5.51 11.35 0.93
CA GLN A 321 -6.80 11.42 1.62
C GLN A 321 -6.89 12.64 2.54
N ILE A 322 -5.86 12.94 3.34
CA ILE A 322 -5.82 14.14 4.20
C ILE A 322 -5.93 15.41 3.33
N ALA A 323 -5.18 15.48 2.23
CA ALA A 323 -5.27 16.58 1.27
C ALA A 323 -6.69 16.71 0.69
N ALA A 324 -7.32 15.60 0.32
CA ALA A 324 -8.69 15.62 -0.22
C ALA A 324 -9.71 16.13 0.81
N VAL A 325 -9.50 15.90 2.12
CA VAL A 325 -10.35 16.44 3.20
C VAL A 325 -10.22 17.95 3.29
N GLU A 326 -8.98 18.46 3.33
CA GLU A 326 -8.70 19.90 3.44
C GLU A 326 -9.14 20.68 2.19
N TYR A 327 -8.91 20.12 1.00
CA TYR A 327 -9.21 20.74 -0.30
C TYR A 327 -10.49 20.17 -0.94
N ARG A 328 -11.43 19.66 -0.14
CA ARG A 328 -12.63 18.96 -0.63
C ARG A 328 -13.47 19.73 -1.65
N ALA A 329 -13.58 21.05 -1.50
CA ALA A 329 -14.32 21.92 -2.42
C ALA A 329 -13.64 22.11 -3.79
N GLN A 330 -12.36 21.76 -3.91
CA GLN A 330 -11.57 21.86 -5.13
C GLN A 330 -11.18 20.47 -5.67
N THR A 331 -11.62 19.39 -5.01
CA THR A 331 -11.20 18.03 -5.33
C THR A 331 -12.30 17.28 -6.03
N ARG A 332 -12.05 16.91 -7.29
CA ARG A 332 -12.96 16.09 -8.09
C ARG A 332 -12.97 14.63 -7.65
N ALA A 333 -11.78 14.10 -7.39
CA ALA A 333 -11.61 12.70 -7.01
C ALA A 333 -10.30 12.48 -6.24
N VAL A 334 -10.33 11.47 -5.37
CA VAL A 334 -9.15 10.90 -4.72
C VAL A 334 -9.04 9.41 -5.09
N VAL A 335 -7.85 8.99 -5.53
CA VAL A 335 -7.58 7.61 -5.95
C VAL A 335 -6.32 7.11 -5.26
N THR A 336 -6.42 6.08 -4.43
CA THR A 336 -5.29 5.61 -3.63
C THR A 336 -4.95 4.15 -3.90
N PHE A 337 -3.65 3.83 -3.87
CA PHE A 337 -3.12 2.48 -4.09
C PHE A 337 -2.43 1.99 -2.82
N GLN A 338 -2.88 0.85 -2.28
CA GLN A 338 -2.30 0.25 -1.07
C GLN A 338 -2.14 1.22 0.10
N SER A 339 -3.13 2.10 0.26
CA SER A 339 -3.11 3.16 1.27
C SER A 339 -3.67 2.67 2.60
N PRO A 340 -3.06 3.04 3.73
CA PRO A 340 -3.72 2.99 5.03
C PRO A 340 -4.90 3.96 5.08
N GLY A 341 -5.74 3.81 6.10
CA GLY A 341 -6.82 4.75 6.41
C GLY A 341 -6.27 6.01 7.06
N ILE A 342 -7.13 7.01 7.23
CA ILE A 342 -6.88 8.24 7.96
C ILE A 342 -7.80 8.31 9.19
N ASP A 343 -7.79 9.44 9.89
CA ASP A 343 -8.64 9.69 11.07
C ASP A 343 -10.13 9.63 10.70
N GLU A 344 -10.96 9.00 11.54
CA GLU A 344 -12.39 8.84 11.23
C GLU A 344 -13.14 10.19 11.18
N ASP A 345 -12.72 11.19 11.97
CA ASP A 345 -13.35 12.51 11.98
C ASP A 345 -13.17 13.23 10.63
N ASP A 346 -12.03 13.05 9.97
CA ASP A 346 -11.79 13.58 8.62
C ASP A 346 -12.71 12.93 7.58
N THR A 347 -12.92 11.62 7.68
CA THR A 347 -13.81 10.91 6.77
C THR A 347 -15.25 11.40 6.91
N ALA A 348 -15.68 11.71 8.14
CA ALA A 348 -16.99 12.28 8.43
C ALA A 348 -17.17 13.68 7.82
N LEU A 349 -16.11 14.49 7.71
CA LEU A 349 -16.15 15.79 7.02
C LEU A 349 -16.45 15.62 5.52
N VAL A 350 -15.86 14.61 4.87
CA VAL A 350 -16.11 14.32 3.45
C VAL A 350 -17.51 13.71 3.24
N GLU A 351 -17.97 12.85 4.14
CA GLU A 351 -19.35 12.35 4.12
C GLU A 351 -20.37 13.48 4.23
N ALA A 352 -20.16 14.42 5.16
CA ALA A 352 -21.01 15.59 5.33
C ALA A 352 -20.99 16.48 4.07
N TYR A 353 -19.80 16.71 3.50
CA TYR A 353 -19.64 17.45 2.24
C TYR A 353 -20.40 16.80 1.09
N ASN A 354 -20.23 15.50 0.87
CA ASN A 354 -20.89 14.76 -0.21
C ASN A 354 -22.41 14.73 -0.05
N ARG A 355 -22.91 14.67 1.19
CA ARG A 355 -24.35 14.76 1.47
C ARG A 355 -24.92 16.14 1.14
N ALA A 356 -24.13 17.20 1.36
CA ALA A 356 -24.51 18.57 1.01
C ALA A 356 -24.38 18.86 -0.50
N HIS A 357 -23.54 18.10 -1.23
CA HIS A 357 -23.26 18.28 -2.66
C HIS A 357 -23.57 17.01 -3.47
N PRO A 358 -24.81 16.50 -3.48
CA PRO A 358 -25.14 15.20 -4.08
C PRO A 358 -24.96 15.15 -5.61
N THR A 359 -24.97 16.30 -6.28
CA THR A 359 -24.77 16.42 -7.74
C THR A 359 -23.30 16.55 -8.13
N ASP A 360 -22.42 16.89 -7.18
CA ASP A 360 -20.98 17.01 -7.39
C ASP A 360 -20.20 16.53 -6.15
N PRO A 361 -20.31 15.24 -5.80
CA PRO A 361 -19.60 14.69 -4.66
C PRO A 361 -18.12 14.49 -4.98
N LEU A 362 -17.29 14.63 -3.96
CA LEU A 362 -15.91 14.15 -3.97
C LEU A 362 -15.93 12.63 -4.09
N LEU A 363 -15.39 12.12 -5.20
CA LEU A 363 -15.35 10.68 -5.48
C LEU A 363 -14.09 10.05 -4.88
N SER A 364 -14.24 8.99 -4.08
CA SER A 364 -13.10 8.22 -3.58
C SER A 364 -13.03 6.82 -4.18
N ARG A 365 -11.82 6.39 -4.59
CA ARG A 365 -11.53 5.03 -5.06
C ARG A 365 -10.25 4.49 -4.44
N HIS A 366 -10.32 3.30 -3.87
CA HIS A 366 -9.20 2.65 -3.18
C HIS A 366 -8.87 1.31 -3.83
N TYR A 367 -7.58 1.04 -4.00
CA TYR A 367 -7.07 -0.10 -4.74
C TYR A 367 -6.13 -0.90 -3.85
N ARG A 368 -6.44 -2.18 -3.58
CA ARG A 368 -5.66 -3.03 -2.67
C ARG A 368 -5.34 -4.42 -3.24
N ILE A 369 -4.15 -4.92 -2.93
CA ILE A 369 -3.82 -6.35 -3.05
C ILE A 369 -4.12 -7.01 -1.71
N ASP A 370 -4.79 -8.15 -1.74
CA ASP A 370 -5.04 -8.94 -0.56
C ASP A 370 -3.72 -9.50 0.00
N GLY A 371 -3.56 -9.49 1.33
CA GLY A 371 -2.32 -9.90 1.99
C GLY A 371 -1.29 -8.79 2.20
N ASP A 372 -1.53 -7.57 1.70
CA ASP A 372 -0.76 -6.39 2.14
C ASP A 372 -1.20 -5.96 3.55
N ALA A 373 -0.23 -5.69 4.43
CA ALA A 373 -0.47 -5.26 5.79
C ALA A 373 -0.62 -3.73 5.93
N VAL A 374 -0.05 -2.93 5.01
CA VAL A 374 -0.11 -1.46 5.10
C VAL A 374 -1.54 -0.92 5.10
N PRO A 375 -2.46 -1.39 4.23
CA PRO A 375 -3.82 -0.86 4.20
C PRO A 375 -4.64 -1.15 5.47
N THR A 376 -4.10 -1.96 6.39
CA THR A 376 -4.75 -2.31 7.66
C THR A 376 -4.48 -1.31 8.79
N ALA A 377 -3.59 -0.34 8.56
CA ALA A 377 -3.35 0.78 9.48
C ALA A 377 -4.31 1.95 9.21
N GLY A 378 -4.39 2.88 10.16
CA GLY A 378 -5.37 3.98 10.16
C GLY A 378 -6.76 3.55 10.64
N GLU A 379 -7.70 4.50 10.69
CA GLU A 379 -9.04 4.26 11.23
C GLU A 379 -10.05 4.00 10.10
N GLU A 380 -10.13 4.87 9.09
CA GLU A 380 -11.14 4.79 8.04
C GLU A 380 -10.64 5.33 6.69
N HIS A 381 -11.25 4.88 5.59
CA HIS A 381 -11.00 5.41 4.25
C HIS A 381 -12.09 6.39 3.83
N LEU A 382 -11.74 7.37 2.99
CA LEU A 382 -12.72 8.32 2.48
C LEU A 382 -13.92 7.60 1.79
N PRO A 383 -15.15 8.12 1.96
CA PRO A 383 -16.35 7.43 1.49
C PRO A 383 -16.32 7.23 -0.04
N GLY A 384 -16.42 5.98 -0.48
CA GLY A 384 -16.32 5.64 -1.89
C GLY A 384 -16.29 4.14 -2.16
N GLN A 385 -15.53 3.76 -3.18
CA GLN A 385 -15.38 2.36 -3.59
C GLN A 385 -13.99 1.83 -3.27
N ILE A 386 -13.91 0.57 -2.89
CA ILE A 386 -12.67 -0.16 -2.68
C ILE A 386 -12.63 -1.42 -3.54
N TYR A 387 -11.51 -1.62 -4.22
CA TYR A 387 -11.27 -2.71 -5.16
C TYR A 387 -10.14 -3.59 -4.66
N TYR A 388 -10.40 -4.89 -4.63
CA TYR A 388 -9.45 -5.89 -4.18
C TYR A 388 -8.94 -6.73 -5.33
N PHE A 389 -7.68 -7.14 -5.24
CA PHE A 389 -7.03 -8.02 -6.18
C PHE A 389 -6.13 -9.01 -5.45
N ASP A 390 -5.85 -10.14 -6.07
CA ASP A 390 -4.86 -11.11 -5.61
C ASP A 390 -3.67 -11.11 -6.56
N ARG A 391 -2.45 -10.98 -6.02
CA ARG A 391 -1.21 -11.11 -6.79
C ARG A 391 -0.84 -12.59 -6.93
N VAL A 392 -0.65 -13.03 -8.16
CA VAL A 392 -0.38 -14.44 -8.47
C VAL A 392 0.75 -14.57 -9.48
N GLN A 393 1.43 -15.71 -9.43
CA GLN A 393 2.77 -15.81 -9.99
C GLN A 393 3.11 -17.27 -10.35
N ARG A 394 3.97 -17.45 -11.36
CA ARG A 394 4.54 -18.75 -11.76
C ARG A 394 5.88 -18.56 -12.47
N ALA A 395 6.63 -19.65 -12.65
CA ALA A 395 7.84 -19.62 -13.47
C ALA A 395 7.54 -19.11 -14.88
N ARG A 396 8.39 -18.23 -15.42
CA ARG A 396 8.20 -17.61 -16.74
C ARG A 396 8.02 -18.66 -17.83
N GLY A 397 6.99 -18.49 -18.66
CA GLY A 397 6.67 -19.42 -19.75
C GLY A 397 6.12 -20.78 -19.30
N SER A 398 5.94 -21.01 -18.00
CA SER A 398 5.36 -22.26 -17.49
C SER A 398 3.87 -22.35 -17.81
N THR A 399 3.38 -23.57 -18.08
CA THR A 399 1.94 -23.86 -18.18
C THR A 399 1.31 -24.17 -16.83
N ALA A 400 2.09 -24.20 -15.75
CA ALA A 400 1.58 -24.44 -14.41
C ALA A 400 0.50 -23.41 -14.03
N PRO A 401 -0.47 -23.80 -13.17
CA PRO A 401 -1.43 -22.86 -12.61
C PRO A 401 -0.71 -21.72 -11.90
N PHE A 402 -1.30 -20.53 -11.97
CA PHE A 402 -0.83 -19.42 -11.15
C PHE A 402 -1.06 -19.76 -9.68
N LYS A 403 -0.04 -19.50 -8.87
CA LYS A 403 -0.13 -19.65 -7.41
C LYS A 403 -0.15 -18.28 -6.78
N SER A 404 -0.97 -18.11 -5.77
CA SER A 404 -0.75 -17.01 -4.83
C SER A 404 0.55 -17.34 -4.08
N GLU A 405 1.55 -16.47 -4.16
CA GLU A 405 2.78 -16.65 -3.36
C GLU A 405 2.58 -16.30 -1.88
N LEU A 406 1.41 -15.78 -1.53
CA LEU A 406 0.89 -15.72 -0.17
C LEU A 406 0.57 -17.14 0.29
N SER A 407 1.59 -17.96 0.43
CA SER A 407 1.56 -19.15 1.26
C SER A 407 1.44 -18.68 2.70
N TYR A 408 0.22 -18.30 3.08
CA TYR A 408 -0.55 -18.64 4.26
C TYR A 408 0.12 -19.12 5.57
N ASP A 409 1.32 -19.69 5.54
CA ASP A 409 2.07 -20.27 6.67
C ASP A 409 3.48 -19.67 6.89
N SER A 410 3.99 -18.78 6.03
CA SER A 410 5.33 -18.21 6.23
C SER A 410 5.28 -16.83 6.90
N ALA A 411 5.97 -16.68 8.03
CA ALA A 411 6.31 -15.40 8.66
C ALA A 411 7.28 -14.53 7.82
N ASP A 412 7.23 -14.68 6.49
CA ASP A 412 8.14 -14.11 5.52
C ASP A 412 7.63 -12.71 5.12
N LEU A 413 8.06 -11.71 5.90
CA LEU A 413 7.77 -10.28 5.70
C LEU A 413 8.24 -9.77 4.32
N THR A 414 9.18 -10.48 3.67
CA THR A 414 9.67 -10.22 2.30
C THR A 414 8.57 -10.33 1.24
N ARG A 415 7.39 -10.86 1.58
CA ARG A 415 6.25 -11.05 0.65
C ARG A 415 5.11 -10.05 0.85
N ALA A 416 4.91 -9.57 2.08
CA ALA A 416 4.05 -8.41 2.35
C ALA A 416 4.57 -7.20 1.56
N THR A 417 5.90 -7.03 1.50
CA THR A 417 6.55 -6.01 0.68
C THR A 417 6.34 -6.21 -0.81
N ALA A 418 6.38 -7.45 -1.33
CA ALA A 418 6.15 -7.74 -2.75
C ALA A 418 4.71 -7.47 -3.21
N GLY A 419 3.72 -7.74 -2.36
CA GLY A 419 2.31 -7.38 -2.61
C GLY A 419 2.03 -5.88 -2.43
N HIS A 420 2.82 -5.19 -1.60
CA HIS A 420 2.69 -3.76 -1.38
C HIS A 420 3.13 -2.95 -2.61
N VAL A 421 4.28 -3.29 -3.20
CA VAL A 421 4.90 -2.45 -4.24
C VAL A 421 4.44 -2.72 -5.67
N ILE A 422 3.57 -3.70 -5.93
CA ILE A 422 3.13 -4.05 -7.29
C ILE A 422 2.33 -2.91 -7.97
N PRO A 423 2.61 -2.57 -9.25
CA PRO A 423 1.69 -1.77 -10.07
C PRO A 423 0.51 -2.64 -10.49
N MET A 424 -0.46 -2.76 -9.60
CA MET A 424 -1.59 -3.67 -9.66
C MET A 424 -2.45 -3.50 -10.91
N LEU A 425 -2.93 -2.30 -11.21
CA LEU A 425 -3.81 -2.06 -12.36
C LEU A 425 -3.06 -2.24 -13.69
N SER A 426 -1.81 -1.79 -13.76
CA SER A 426 -0.94 -2.04 -14.92
C SER A 426 -0.75 -3.54 -15.17
N THR A 427 -0.60 -4.31 -14.09
CA THR A 427 -0.47 -5.77 -14.16
C THR A 427 -1.81 -6.42 -14.53
N TYR A 428 -2.94 -5.88 -14.05
CA TYR A 428 -4.28 -6.33 -14.39
C TYR A 428 -4.57 -6.15 -15.89
N VAL A 429 -4.30 -4.95 -16.40
CA VAL A 429 -4.48 -4.58 -17.82
C VAL A 429 -3.64 -5.48 -18.73
N ARG A 430 -2.37 -5.75 -18.37
CA ARG A 430 -1.54 -6.73 -19.09
C ARG A 430 -2.14 -8.14 -19.05
N GLY A 431 -2.66 -8.57 -17.91
CA GLY A 431 -3.35 -9.86 -17.76
C GLY A 431 -4.64 -10.01 -18.58
N MET A 432 -5.28 -8.90 -18.96
CA MET A 432 -6.42 -8.88 -19.87
C MET A 432 -6.02 -9.10 -21.34
N GLY A 433 -4.74 -8.98 -21.69
CA GLY A 433 -4.25 -9.11 -23.06
C GLY A 433 -4.65 -7.95 -23.98
N VAL A 434 -4.91 -6.77 -23.41
CA VAL A 434 -5.25 -5.56 -24.18
C VAL A 434 -4.00 -5.04 -24.90
N THR A 435 -4.08 -4.86 -26.22
CA THR A 435 -2.96 -4.40 -27.05
C THR A 435 -3.24 -3.09 -27.79
N GLN A 436 -4.48 -2.59 -27.75
CA GLN A 436 -4.91 -1.40 -28.49
C GLN A 436 -5.50 -0.34 -27.57
N GLY A 437 -5.54 0.91 -28.06
CA GLY A 437 -6.07 2.07 -27.32
C GLY A 437 -5.23 2.44 -26.10
N LEU A 438 -5.76 3.32 -25.26
CA LEU A 438 -5.04 3.86 -24.09
C LEU A 438 -4.63 2.78 -23.08
N LEU A 439 -5.45 1.75 -22.89
CA LEU A 439 -5.09 0.59 -22.07
C LEU A 439 -3.97 -0.24 -22.70
N GLY A 440 -3.92 -0.34 -24.03
CA GLY A 440 -2.80 -0.97 -24.75
C GLY A 440 -1.48 -0.22 -24.59
N GLU A 441 -1.53 1.12 -24.53
CA GLU A 441 -0.35 1.95 -24.22
C GLU A 441 0.13 1.72 -22.78
N ILE A 442 -0.78 1.70 -21.80
CA ILE A 442 -0.43 1.31 -20.41
C ILE A 442 0.16 -0.10 -20.36
N ALA A 443 -0.41 -1.06 -21.09
CA ALA A 443 0.09 -2.43 -21.10
C ALA A 443 1.52 -2.54 -21.65
N ARG A 444 1.88 -1.67 -22.60
CA ARG A 444 3.18 -1.68 -23.28
C ARG A 444 4.25 -0.90 -22.51
N ASP A 445 3.90 0.33 -22.15
CA ASP A 445 4.82 1.38 -21.70
C ASP A 445 4.63 1.74 -20.22
N GLY A 446 3.60 1.19 -19.55
CA GLY A 446 3.36 1.39 -18.12
C GLY A 446 4.26 0.55 -17.21
N LEU A 447 4.12 0.78 -15.91
CA LEU A 447 4.86 0.13 -14.83
C LEU A 447 4.70 -1.39 -14.87
N ARG A 448 5.84 -2.07 -14.68
CA ARG A 448 5.91 -3.53 -14.56
C ARG A 448 6.15 -3.95 -13.12
N ASP A 449 5.60 -5.11 -12.77
CA ASP A 449 5.95 -5.76 -11.52
C ASP A 449 7.44 -6.14 -11.57
N GLU A 450 8.18 -5.85 -10.52
CA GLU A 450 9.64 -6.05 -10.48
C GLU A 450 10.01 -7.53 -10.65
N ASN A 451 9.16 -8.47 -10.19
CA ASN A 451 9.39 -9.90 -10.41
C ASN A 451 9.17 -10.31 -11.87
N SER A 452 8.62 -9.45 -12.72
CA SER A 452 8.48 -9.73 -14.17
C SER A 452 9.69 -9.26 -14.98
N LEU A 453 10.70 -8.68 -14.32
CA LEU A 453 11.90 -8.09 -14.92
C LEU A 453 13.16 -8.90 -14.57
N GLY A 454 14.17 -8.83 -15.44
CA GLY A 454 15.44 -9.53 -15.26
C GLY A 454 15.45 -11.00 -15.70
N ASP A 455 16.54 -11.69 -15.35
CA ASP A 455 16.85 -13.06 -15.76
C ASP A 455 15.99 -14.10 -15.02
N ASP A 456 15.75 -13.88 -13.71
CA ASP A 456 14.92 -14.74 -12.84
C ASP A 456 13.43 -14.38 -12.85
N ALA A 457 13.02 -13.63 -13.87
CA ALA A 457 11.68 -13.12 -13.94
C ALA A 457 10.63 -14.23 -14.03
N LYS A 458 9.45 -13.88 -13.54
CA LYS A 458 8.27 -14.72 -13.41
C LYS A 458 7.14 -14.17 -14.27
N ASP A 459 6.22 -15.04 -14.65
CA ASP A 459 4.92 -14.59 -15.14
C ASP A 459 4.15 -14.11 -13.91
N VAL A 460 3.81 -12.83 -13.86
CA VAL A 460 3.04 -12.22 -12.78
C VAL A 460 1.69 -11.76 -13.32
N GLN A 461 0.64 -12.01 -12.56
CA GLN A 461 -0.71 -11.52 -12.83
C GLN A 461 -1.35 -10.99 -11.55
N VAL A 462 -2.39 -10.19 -11.72
CA VAL A 462 -3.34 -9.91 -10.64
C VAL A 462 -4.73 -10.38 -11.05
N VAL A 463 -5.44 -10.95 -10.10
CA VAL A 463 -6.81 -11.46 -10.29
C VAL A 463 -7.75 -10.64 -9.44
N PHE A 464 -8.76 -10.04 -10.04
CA PHE A 464 -9.79 -9.28 -9.32
C PHE A 464 -10.40 -10.13 -8.18
N GLY A 465 -10.44 -9.55 -6.99
CA GLY A 465 -10.86 -10.16 -5.73
C GLY A 465 -12.15 -9.58 -5.16
N GLY A 466 -12.78 -8.62 -5.84
CA GLY A 466 -14.07 -8.04 -5.45
C GLY A 466 -14.04 -6.53 -5.34
N GLN A 467 -15.22 -5.93 -5.17
CA GLN A 467 -15.38 -4.51 -4.86
C GLN A 467 -16.45 -4.30 -3.79
N TYR A 468 -16.27 -3.28 -2.97
CA TYR A 468 -17.18 -2.90 -1.88
C TYR A 468 -17.29 -1.38 -1.83
N GLY A 469 -18.41 -0.87 -1.31
CA GLY A 469 -18.41 0.49 -0.77
C GLY A 469 -17.64 0.49 0.55
N THR A 470 -16.85 1.52 0.83
CA THR A 470 -16.02 1.57 2.05
C THR A 470 -16.84 1.33 3.32
N ALA A 471 -18.02 1.96 3.44
CA ALA A 471 -18.95 1.75 4.56
C ALA A 471 -19.48 0.31 4.71
N GLN A 472 -19.49 -0.48 3.64
CA GLN A 472 -20.00 -1.85 3.60
C GLN A 472 -18.90 -2.90 3.54
N ASP A 473 -17.64 -2.47 3.61
CA ASP A 473 -16.53 -3.39 3.50
C ASP A 473 -16.33 -4.14 4.82
N PRO A 474 -16.58 -5.47 4.86
CA PRO A 474 -16.34 -6.24 6.07
C PRO A 474 -14.87 -6.21 6.53
N ARG A 475 -13.94 -5.88 5.64
CA ARG A 475 -12.50 -5.86 5.90
C ARG A 475 -12.11 -4.68 6.78
N LEU A 476 -12.57 -3.48 6.40
CA LEU A 476 -12.35 -2.24 7.14
C LEU A 476 -12.95 -2.31 8.55
N GLN A 477 -14.17 -2.83 8.68
CA GLN A 477 -14.85 -2.98 9.96
C GLN A 477 -14.09 -3.88 10.96
N LEU A 478 -13.31 -4.83 10.45
CA LEU A 478 -12.45 -5.69 11.27
C LEU A 478 -11.10 -5.05 11.56
N GLU A 479 -10.55 -4.29 10.62
CA GLU A 479 -9.28 -3.55 10.79
C GLU A 479 -9.39 -2.52 11.92
N LYS A 480 -10.52 -1.79 12.00
CA LYS A 480 -10.85 -0.91 13.13
C LYS A 480 -10.76 -1.59 14.50
N LYS A 481 -11.08 -2.89 14.58
CA LYS A 481 -11.00 -3.67 15.83
C LYS A 481 -9.58 -4.17 16.15
N ARG A 482 -8.62 -4.05 15.23
CA ARG A 482 -7.23 -4.56 15.40
C ARG A 482 -6.22 -3.51 15.78
N THR A 483 -6.42 -2.25 15.36
CA THR A 483 -5.58 -1.12 15.77
C THR A 483 -5.45 -1.02 17.29
N THR A 484 -6.39 -1.60 18.06
CA THR A 484 -6.32 -1.71 19.52
C THR A 484 -5.35 -2.76 20.07
N THR A 485 -4.93 -3.75 19.26
CA THR A 485 -4.33 -5.02 19.75
C THR A 485 -3.01 -5.41 19.07
N ALA A 486 -2.87 -5.30 17.75
CA ALA A 486 -1.69 -5.83 17.03
C ALA A 486 -0.49 -4.87 16.95
N VAL A 487 -0.74 -3.55 16.92
CA VAL A 487 0.31 -2.51 16.86
C VAL A 487 1.12 -2.45 18.17
N LYS A 488 0.55 -2.89 19.29
CA LYS A 488 1.21 -2.90 20.61
C LYS A 488 2.34 -3.93 20.74
N GLY A 489 2.40 -4.93 19.86
CA GLY A 489 3.30 -6.08 20.00
C GLY A 489 4.59 -6.02 19.18
N MET A 490 4.76 -5.04 18.29
CA MET A 490 6.00 -4.88 17.52
C MET A 490 6.86 -3.79 18.18
N ASP A 491 8.11 -4.13 18.49
CA ASP A 491 9.12 -3.29 19.17
C ASP A 491 9.65 -2.13 18.27
N MET A 492 8.72 -1.45 17.57
CA MET A 492 8.98 -0.44 16.54
C MET A 492 9.36 0.92 17.13
N ILE A 493 9.15 1.13 18.44
CA ILE A 493 9.45 2.37 19.17
C ILE A 493 10.95 2.73 19.07
N SER A 494 11.84 1.73 19.07
CA SER A 494 13.28 1.93 18.95
C SER A 494 13.67 2.48 17.57
N ALA A 495 13.16 1.89 16.48
CA ALA A 495 13.40 2.35 15.11
C ALA A 495 12.91 3.78 14.85
N TYR A 496 11.77 4.17 15.43
CA TYR A 496 11.25 5.54 15.33
C TYR A 496 12.15 6.57 15.99
N THR A 497 12.67 6.20 17.15
CA THR A 497 13.53 7.06 17.95
C THR A 497 14.81 7.36 17.19
N ASP A 498 15.40 6.35 16.54
CA ASP A 498 16.61 6.51 15.73
C ASP A 498 16.38 7.43 14.53
N VAL A 499 15.31 7.20 13.75
CA VAL A 499 14.97 8.05 12.59
C VAL A 499 14.70 9.49 13.01
N TYR A 500 14.02 9.71 14.15
CA TYR A 500 13.83 11.05 14.69
C TYR A 500 15.18 11.75 14.94
N TYR A 501 16.08 11.10 15.68
CA TYR A 501 17.38 11.69 16.02
C TYR A 501 18.30 11.87 14.80
N ASP A 502 18.22 10.98 13.80
CA ASP A 502 19.01 11.10 12.57
C ASP A 502 18.56 12.28 11.70
N GLN A 503 17.26 12.58 11.71
CA GLN A 503 16.67 13.55 10.78
C GLN A 503 16.36 14.91 11.42
N ILE A 504 16.33 15.02 12.76
CA ILE A 504 15.87 16.24 13.45
C ILE A 504 16.72 17.47 13.13
N ALA A 505 18.05 17.33 12.99
CA ALA A 505 18.95 18.42 12.64
C ALA A 505 18.64 18.96 11.23
N TYR A 506 18.48 18.07 10.25
CA TYR A 506 18.11 18.44 8.89
C TYR A 506 16.73 19.12 8.85
N ASN A 507 15.72 18.55 9.49
CA ASN A 507 14.36 19.08 9.47
C ASN A 507 14.23 20.43 10.17
N THR A 508 14.91 20.62 11.31
CA THR A 508 14.93 21.91 12.03
C THR A 508 15.59 23.00 11.17
N LEU A 509 16.68 22.66 10.48
CA LEU A 509 17.36 23.59 9.58
C LEU A 509 16.52 23.90 8.33
N LEU A 510 15.91 22.88 7.72
CA LEU A 510 15.02 23.04 6.57
C LEU A 510 13.86 23.97 6.91
N ALA A 511 13.16 23.74 8.02
CA ALA A 511 12.09 24.62 8.50
C ALA A 511 12.54 26.07 8.68
N THR A 512 13.79 26.26 9.07
CA THR A 512 14.40 27.56 9.28
C THR A 512 14.74 28.25 7.96
N VAL A 513 15.21 27.51 6.95
CA VAL A 513 15.43 28.02 5.59
C VAL A 513 14.10 28.34 4.88
N GLU A 514 13.11 27.45 4.94
CA GLU A 514 11.81 27.63 4.29
C GLU A 514 11.07 28.88 4.77
N ARG A 515 11.10 29.17 6.09
CA ARG A 515 10.50 30.40 6.66
C ARG A 515 11.10 31.70 6.09
N ARG A 516 12.29 31.63 5.49
CA ARG A 516 12.95 32.80 4.88
C ARG A 516 12.64 32.94 3.39
N VAL A 517 12.14 31.90 2.72
CA VAL A 517 11.85 31.93 1.27
C VAL A 517 10.99 33.14 0.88
N PRO A 518 9.86 33.46 1.55
CA PRO A 518 9.01 34.58 1.15
C PRO A 518 9.66 35.97 1.25
N ARG A 519 10.85 36.09 1.86
CA ARG A 519 11.56 37.37 2.03
C ARG A 519 12.39 37.78 0.82
N TYR A 520 12.57 36.89 -0.15
CA TYR A 520 13.41 37.13 -1.31
C TYR A 520 12.56 37.29 -2.56
N ALA A 521 12.97 38.22 -3.43
CA ALA A 521 12.28 38.50 -4.68
C ALA A 521 12.70 37.55 -5.83
N SER A 522 13.85 36.88 -5.71
CA SER A 522 14.38 36.00 -6.76
C SER A 522 15.14 34.81 -6.19
N ALA A 523 15.21 33.74 -7.00
CA ALA A 523 15.95 32.52 -6.66
C ALA A 523 17.43 32.81 -6.36
N GLN A 524 18.05 33.68 -7.16
CA GLN A 524 19.46 34.04 -7.00
C GLN A 524 19.73 34.72 -5.65
N ALA A 525 18.87 35.68 -5.27
CA ALA A 525 19.00 36.38 -3.99
C ALA A 525 18.79 35.42 -2.81
N PHE A 526 17.78 34.54 -2.89
CA PHE A 526 17.54 33.51 -1.89
C PHE A 526 18.75 32.56 -1.75
N MET A 527 19.23 32.00 -2.86
CA MET A 527 20.34 31.04 -2.84
C MET A 527 21.63 31.67 -2.31
N ALA A 528 21.96 32.90 -2.71
CA ALA A 528 23.13 33.61 -2.21
C ALA A 528 23.06 33.81 -0.69
N ALA A 529 21.93 34.35 -0.19
CA ALA A 529 21.76 34.60 1.23
C ALA A 529 21.72 33.31 2.07
N MET A 530 21.09 32.24 1.55
CA MET A 530 21.04 30.96 2.26
C MET A 530 22.38 30.23 2.25
N ARG A 531 23.20 30.34 1.20
CA ARG A 531 24.56 29.80 1.23
C ARG A 531 25.38 30.44 2.33
N THR A 532 25.41 31.78 2.39
CA THR A 532 26.10 32.49 3.48
C THR A 532 25.56 32.12 4.87
N TYR A 533 24.24 31.97 5.02
CA TYR A 533 23.65 31.52 6.28
C TYR A 533 24.09 30.09 6.65
N LEU A 534 24.14 29.18 5.67
CA LEU A 534 24.49 27.78 5.86
C LEU A 534 26.00 27.58 6.10
N ASP A 535 26.87 28.42 5.52
CA ASP A 535 28.31 28.42 5.75
C ASP A 535 28.63 28.71 7.23
N GLY A 536 27.75 29.44 7.93
CA GLY A 536 27.87 29.67 9.38
C GLY A 536 27.84 28.40 10.23
N PHE A 537 27.37 27.27 9.69
CA PHE A 537 27.30 25.99 10.40
C PHE A 537 28.55 25.10 10.22
N ALA A 538 29.62 25.62 9.60
CA ALA A 538 30.83 24.87 9.26
C ALA A 538 31.54 24.21 10.47
N GLU A 539 31.37 24.74 11.69
CA GLU A 539 32.01 24.25 12.91
C GLU A 539 31.11 23.32 13.76
N GLY A 540 29.85 23.10 13.36
CA GLY A 540 28.96 22.12 14.00
C GLY A 540 28.50 22.45 15.43
N GLN A 541 28.73 23.66 15.93
CA GLN A 541 28.35 24.05 17.30
C GLN A 541 27.08 24.90 17.39
N GLN A 542 26.52 25.33 16.26
CA GLN A 542 25.30 26.14 16.28
C GLN A 542 24.08 25.28 16.59
N ARG A 543 23.26 25.76 17.53
CA ARG A 543 21.98 25.14 17.89
C ARG A 543 20.81 25.95 17.32
N LEU A 544 19.79 25.27 16.82
CA LEU A 544 18.52 25.86 16.42
C LEU A 544 17.39 25.36 17.32
N PRO A 545 16.44 26.21 17.73
CA PRO A 545 15.33 25.76 18.56
C PRO A 545 14.45 24.77 17.80
N LEU A 546 13.98 23.73 18.50
CA LEU A 546 12.96 22.81 17.97
C LEU A 546 11.72 23.59 17.50
N THR A 547 11.19 23.24 16.33
CA THR A 547 9.90 23.77 15.91
C THR A 547 8.77 23.20 16.77
N ALA A 548 7.57 23.77 16.69
CA ALA A 548 6.39 23.22 17.38
C ALA A 548 6.07 21.80 16.90
N ASN A 549 6.22 21.55 15.60
CA ASN A 549 5.96 20.24 15.00
C ASN A 549 7.01 19.20 15.40
N ASP A 550 8.29 19.58 15.46
CA ASP A 550 9.34 18.69 15.95
C ASP A 550 9.10 18.30 17.42
N ARG A 551 8.60 19.25 18.22
CA ARG A 551 8.17 19.03 19.60
C ARG A 551 7.01 18.05 19.71
N ALA A 552 5.96 18.27 18.92
CA ALA A 552 4.79 17.40 18.89
C ALA A 552 5.16 15.98 18.46
N LEU A 553 6.00 15.82 17.44
CA LEU A 553 6.46 14.51 16.97
C LEU A 553 7.27 13.77 18.05
N GLY A 554 8.23 14.45 18.70
CA GLY A 554 9.00 13.82 19.78
C GLY A 554 8.14 13.42 20.99
N GLN A 555 7.08 14.20 21.29
CA GLN A 555 6.09 13.84 22.32
C GLN A 555 5.24 12.63 21.92
N GLN A 556 4.77 12.57 20.67
CA GLN A 556 4.00 11.43 20.16
C GLN A 556 4.82 10.14 20.15
N LEU A 557 6.12 10.24 19.86
CA LEU A 557 7.07 9.13 19.95
C LEU A 557 7.45 8.76 21.38
N GLN A 558 6.96 9.50 22.38
CA GLN A 558 7.25 9.29 23.81
C GLN A 558 8.76 9.26 24.09
N LEU A 559 9.52 10.14 23.44
CA LEU A 559 10.96 10.21 23.64
C LEU A 559 11.27 10.46 25.13
N PRO A 560 12.14 9.66 25.76
CA PRO A 560 12.36 9.72 27.20
C PRO A 560 12.99 11.05 27.58
N MET A 561 12.60 11.64 28.71
CA MET A 561 13.26 12.84 29.25
C MET A 561 14.59 12.53 29.94
N PHE A 562 14.75 11.30 30.43
CA PHE A 562 15.95 10.87 31.13
C PHE A 562 16.44 9.54 30.55
N THR A 563 17.75 9.36 30.47
CA THR A 563 18.40 8.10 30.10
C THR A 563 19.40 7.69 31.17
N ARG A 564 19.79 6.42 31.19
CA ARG A 564 20.88 5.97 32.05
C ARG A 564 22.21 6.44 31.49
N ASP A 565 23.04 6.99 32.36
CA ASP A 565 24.42 7.36 32.06
C ASP A 565 25.31 6.12 32.19
N TYR A 566 25.43 5.38 31.08
CA TYR A 566 26.30 4.21 30.99
C TYR A 566 27.79 4.57 30.96
N ALA A 567 28.14 5.83 30.69
CA ALA A 567 29.53 6.29 30.66
C ALA A 567 30.10 6.51 32.07
N HIS A 568 29.23 6.81 33.05
CA HIS A 568 29.64 7.07 34.43
C HIS A 568 28.97 6.10 35.43
N PRO A 569 29.33 4.80 35.43
CA PRO A 569 28.80 3.85 36.40
C PRO A 569 29.27 4.19 37.82
N ILE A 570 28.36 4.12 38.79
CA ILE A 570 28.66 4.26 40.22
C ILE A 570 28.93 2.86 40.79
N PRO A 571 30.16 2.56 41.27
CA PRO A 571 30.47 1.27 41.87
C PRO A 571 29.66 1.06 43.13
N THR A 572 29.02 -0.11 43.28
CA THR A 572 28.40 -0.52 44.55
C THR A 572 29.30 -1.55 45.23
N GLY A 573 29.51 -1.39 46.55
CA GLY A 573 30.58 -2.10 47.29
C GLY A 573 30.53 -3.63 47.27
N MET A 574 29.43 -4.26 46.87
CA MET A 574 29.29 -5.71 46.66
C MET A 574 28.18 -6.06 45.64
N GLY A 575 28.05 -5.32 44.53
CA GLY A 575 26.93 -5.53 43.59
C GLY A 575 27.16 -5.05 42.16
N MET A 576 26.12 -5.21 41.33
CA MET A 576 26.06 -4.65 39.98
C MET A 576 26.19 -3.11 40.06
N PRO A 577 26.96 -2.47 39.15
CA PRO A 577 27.07 -1.01 39.12
C PRO A 577 25.70 -0.37 38.92
N THR A 578 25.46 0.74 39.63
CA THR A 578 24.28 1.58 39.38
C THR A 578 24.63 2.65 38.35
N TYR A 579 23.70 2.93 37.44
CA TYR A 579 23.89 3.94 36.40
C TYR A 579 22.98 5.13 36.74
N PRO A 580 23.53 6.32 37.03
CA PRO A 580 22.72 7.48 37.34
C PRO A 580 21.85 7.85 36.13
N MET A 581 20.71 8.49 36.39
CA MET A 581 19.91 9.07 35.32
C MET A 581 20.53 10.41 34.92
N MET A 582 20.62 10.67 33.62
CA MET A 582 20.99 11.97 33.05
C MET A 582 19.89 12.43 32.10
N ASP A 583 19.89 13.73 31.78
CA ASP A 583 19.02 14.27 30.74
C ASP A 583 19.26 13.53 29.42
N SER A 584 18.19 13.16 28.75
CA SER A 584 18.29 12.52 27.44
C SER A 584 18.67 13.54 26.37
N LYS A 585 19.04 13.04 25.18
CA LYS A 585 19.19 13.89 23.98
C LYS A 585 17.94 14.72 23.71
N TRP A 586 16.76 14.16 24.01
CA TRP A 586 15.49 14.85 23.84
C TRP A 586 15.32 16.02 24.81
N ALA A 587 15.62 15.81 26.10
CA ALA A 587 15.58 16.87 27.10
C ALA A 587 16.56 18.01 26.76
N ASP A 588 17.80 17.66 26.39
CA ASP A 588 18.81 18.63 25.93
C ASP A 588 18.32 19.46 24.72
N MET A 589 17.70 18.81 23.73
CA MET A 589 17.15 19.52 22.56
C MET A 589 15.97 20.43 22.90
N GLN A 590 15.15 20.07 23.90
CA GLN A 590 14.04 20.92 24.35
C GLN A 590 14.53 22.20 25.02
N GLU A 591 15.61 22.11 25.80
CA GLU A 591 16.18 23.24 26.53
C GLU A 591 17.12 24.09 25.66
N GLN A 592 18.08 23.45 25.00
CA GLN A 592 19.19 24.13 24.32
C GLN A 592 19.00 24.20 22.80
N GLY A 593 18.04 23.48 22.25
CA GLY A 593 17.84 23.34 20.81
C GLY A 593 18.69 22.23 20.18
N VAL A 594 18.46 22.01 18.89
CA VAL A 594 19.07 20.96 18.08
C VAL A 594 20.40 21.43 17.54
N THR A 595 21.46 20.68 17.82
CA THR A 595 22.78 20.89 17.21
C THR A 595 22.71 20.59 15.72
N ILE A 596 23.08 21.56 14.89
CA ILE A 596 23.05 21.43 13.43
C ILE A 596 24.42 20.96 12.94
N SER A 597 24.45 19.75 12.37
CA SER A 597 25.67 19.20 11.80
C SER A 597 26.02 19.84 10.46
N GLN A 598 27.31 19.86 10.13
CA GLN A 598 27.78 20.29 8.80
C GLN A 598 27.14 19.46 7.68
N ALA A 599 26.94 18.15 7.90
CA ALA A 599 26.27 17.28 6.94
C ALA A 599 24.82 17.73 6.65
N ALA A 600 24.07 18.11 7.69
CA ALA A 600 22.72 18.65 7.51
C ALA A 600 22.74 19.98 6.73
N ALA A 601 23.69 20.87 7.03
CA ALA A 601 23.83 22.15 6.34
C ALA A 601 24.18 21.97 4.86
N LEU A 602 25.17 21.12 4.53
CA LEU A 602 25.55 20.80 3.15
C LEU A 602 24.38 20.18 2.38
N ARG A 603 23.61 19.33 3.04
CA ARG A 603 22.43 18.71 2.45
C ARG A 603 21.35 19.73 2.11
N VAL A 604 21.02 20.63 3.04
CA VAL A 604 20.07 21.73 2.75
C VAL A 604 20.62 22.67 1.66
N ALA A 605 21.92 22.94 1.64
CA ALA A 605 22.56 23.77 0.63
C ALA A 605 22.42 23.20 -0.79
N ALA A 606 22.52 21.87 -0.93
CA ALA A 606 22.33 21.17 -2.20
C ALA A 606 20.88 21.27 -2.74
N GLU A 607 19.91 21.45 -1.84
CA GLU A 607 18.48 21.45 -2.17
C GLU A 607 17.89 22.86 -2.36
N LEU A 608 18.66 23.95 -2.18
CA LEU A 608 18.14 25.33 -2.22
C LEU A 608 17.34 25.65 -3.50
N GLY A 609 17.79 25.17 -4.67
CA GLY A 609 17.06 25.37 -5.92
C GLY A 609 15.69 24.66 -5.94
N ARG A 610 15.63 23.45 -5.40
CA ARG A 610 14.37 22.70 -5.27
C ARG A 610 13.45 23.33 -4.24
N ILE A 611 13.98 23.74 -3.08
CA ILE A 611 13.23 24.46 -2.05
C ILE A 611 12.59 25.72 -2.65
N TRP A 612 13.36 26.52 -3.39
CA TRP A 612 12.82 27.72 -4.04
C TRP A 612 11.67 27.41 -4.99
N THR A 613 11.85 26.41 -5.87
CA THR A 613 10.86 26.01 -6.87
C THR A 613 9.59 25.47 -6.22
N ALA A 614 9.74 24.67 -5.16
CA ALA A 614 8.63 24.09 -4.41
C ALA A 614 7.73 25.15 -3.73
N TRP A 615 8.32 26.27 -3.30
CA TRP A 615 7.61 27.41 -2.71
C TRP A 615 7.08 28.42 -3.75
N HIS A 616 7.44 28.27 -5.03
CA HIS A 616 7.02 29.09 -6.17
C HIS A 616 6.54 28.24 -7.36
N PRO A 617 5.48 27.42 -7.18
CA PRO A 617 5.01 26.48 -8.21
C PRO A 617 4.52 27.13 -9.51
N GLU A 618 4.17 28.41 -9.49
CA GLU A 618 3.75 29.17 -10.68
C GLU A 618 4.92 29.65 -11.55
N GLY A 619 6.16 29.33 -11.15
CA GLY A 619 7.37 29.87 -11.74
C GLY A 619 7.85 31.09 -10.97
N ALA A 620 9.16 31.18 -10.79
CA ALA A 620 9.80 32.35 -10.21
C ALA A 620 9.86 33.49 -11.23
N LYS A 621 9.59 34.72 -10.78
CA LYS A 621 9.99 35.91 -11.53
C LYS A 621 11.49 36.18 -11.38
#